data_AF-W2QUW4-F1
#
_entry.id   AF-W2QUW4-F1
#
_cell.length_a   1.000
_cell.length_b   1.000
_cell.length_c   1.000
_cell.angle_alpha   90.00
_cell.angle_beta   90.00
_cell.angle_gamma   90.00
#
_symmetry.space_group_name_H-M   'P 1'
#
loop_
_entity.id
_entity.type
_entity.pdbx_description
1 polymer ?
#
loop_
_entity_poly.entity_id
_entity_poly.type
_entity_poly.pdbx_seq_one_letter_code
_entity_poly.pdbx_strand_id
1 'polypeptide(L)'
;MQCDTIQFAPRLTMVTISESEREGFDDVLGSGGIFRKLLTTNTDGIQAEFGEEVGVKYSTWVLKSGQKVAVDEARKFRIGDGEVMPALELVAKMMHVGEVCEVRCDARFAYGDVGLEPHVAPGDDIKLVVELCRVGKKITAEMSSQELIVEATQKKESGNRYFKEKNYEQAAKLYKRALKLLETWEHSEKDAAQCKELLIALGNNVGNVQHKLKQYKEARQSSLEVLQLDGKNVKAMYRIGQIALDQNEFDEANMFLRKALEIEPKNAKVRQLLVQLKKKKRDQKALERKLYAKLGGNNAAETAETGKIAALLSKIRQNPAILAAVVTVIIAILMYVYVGKPNYEISDEPIIAASNDDDTD
;
A
#
# COMPACT_ATOMS: atom_id res chain seq x y z
N MET A 1 31.94 23.46 10.45
CA MET A 1 31.59 22.24 9.68
C MET A 1 31.95 21.04 10.54
N GLN A 2 30.98 20.43 11.19
CA GLN A 2 31.10 19.07 11.70
C GLN A 2 29.85 18.35 11.20
N CYS A 3 30.05 17.50 10.19
CA CYS A 3 29.05 16.57 9.71
C CYS A 3 28.86 15.52 10.80
N ASP A 4 27.67 15.50 11.40
CA ASP A 4 27.24 14.36 12.21
C ASP A 4 26.95 13.18 11.29
N THR A 5 27.92 12.29 11.19
CA THR A 5 27.78 10.99 10.56
C THR A 5 26.86 10.15 11.44
N ILE A 6 25.59 10.04 11.05
CA ILE A 6 24.64 9.09 11.64
C ILE A 6 25.19 7.68 11.38
N GLN A 7 25.79 7.07 12.40
CA GLN A 7 26.14 5.65 12.40
C GLN A 7 24.85 4.83 12.32
N PHE A 8 24.53 4.33 11.13
CA PHE A 8 23.62 3.21 10.98
C PHE A 8 24.30 1.97 11.60
N ALA A 9 23.91 1.62 12.82
CA ALA A 9 24.24 0.33 13.39
C ALA A 9 23.60 -0.77 12.52
N PRO A 10 24.36 -1.77 12.05
CA PRO A 10 23.77 -2.92 11.37
C PRO A 10 22.90 -3.66 12.39
N ARG A 11 21.60 -3.82 12.09
CA ARG A 11 20.76 -4.78 12.82
C ARG A 11 21.40 -6.15 12.64
N LEU A 12 22.13 -6.63 13.64
CA LEU A 12 22.43 -8.05 13.76
C LEU A 12 21.10 -8.78 13.73
N THR A 13 20.85 -9.56 12.69
CA THR A 13 19.78 -10.56 12.68
C THR A 13 20.12 -11.58 13.76
N MET A 14 19.63 -11.35 14.98
CA MET A 14 19.72 -12.32 16.06
C MET A 14 18.91 -13.55 15.65
N VAL A 15 19.58 -14.69 15.59
CA VAL A 15 18.95 -15.99 15.41
C VAL A 15 18.09 -16.25 16.65
N THR A 16 16.77 -16.33 16.49
CA THR A 16 15.82 -16.50 17.60
C THR A 16 15.78 -17.94 18.13
N ILE A 17 16.08 -18.90 17.25
CA ILE A 17 16.03 -20.33 17.52
C ILE A 17 17.31 -20.76 18.25
N SER A 18 17.14 -21.41 19.41
CA SER A 18 18.25 -21.89 20.25
C SER A 18 19.18 -22.87 19.54
N GLU A 19 20.44 -22.94 19.93
CA GLU A 19 21.44 -23.86 19.35
C GLU A 19 21.01 -25.33 19.36
N SER A 20 20.45 -25.81 20.47
CA SER A 20 19.91 -27.17 20.57
C SER A 20 18.78 -27.44 19.57
N GLU A 21 18.02 -26.41 19.21
CA GLU A 21 16.95 -26.48 18.22
C GLU A 21 17.49 -26.35 16.79
N ARG A 22 18.79 -26.15 16.59
CA ARG A 22 19.42 -26.09 15.27
C ARG A 22 20.29 -27.30 14.98
N GLU A 23 20.61 -28.10 16.00
CA GLU A 23 21.49 -29.25 15.86
C GLU A 23 20.92 -30.29 14.87
N GLY A 24 21.69 -30.60 13.83
CA GLY A 24 21.29 -31.52 12.77
C GLY A 24 20.28 -30.95 11.76
N PHE A 25 20.12 -29.62 11.70
CA PHE A 25 19.36 -28.93 10.67
C PHE A 25 20.29 -28.07 9.79
N ASP A 26 19.97 -28.01 8.50
CA ASP A 26 20.63 -27.13 7.55
C ASP A 26 19.97 -25.75 7.57
N ASP A 27 20.77 -24.69 7.65
CA ASP A 27 20.27 -23.31 7.48
C ASP A 27 20.02 -23.04 5.99
N VAL A 28 18.74 -22.97 5.64
CA VAL A 28 18.28 -22.84 4.25
C VAL A 28 18.66 -21.48 3.64
N LEU A 29 18.67 -20.43 4.45
CA LEU A 29 18.90 -19.05 3.99
C LEU A 29 20.33 -18.56 4.28
N GLY A 30 21.06 -19.24 5.15
CA GLY A 30 22.34 -18.78 5.71
C GLY A 30 22.21 -17.59 6.68
N SER A 31 20.98 -17.14 6.94
CA SER A 31 20.66 -16.01 7.82
C SER A 31 20.19 -16.44 9.22
N GLY A 32 20.10 -17.75 9.45
CA GLY A 32 19.56 -18.37 10.67
C GLY A 32 18.06 -18.22 10.84
N GLY A 33 17.32 -17.94 9.77
CA GLY A 33 15.87 -17.72 9.82
C GLY A 33 15.01 -18.96 9.58
N ILE A 34 15.50 -19.91 8.78
CA ILE A 34 14.78 -21.14 8.41
C ILE A 34 15.78 -22.29 8.42
N PHE A 35 15.51 -23.27 9.27
CA PHE A 35 16.28 -24.49 9.40
C PHE A 35 15.47 -25.66 8.87
N ARG A 36 16.10 -26.57 8.14
CA ARG A 36 15.45 -27.75 7.56
C ARG A 36 16.23 -29.01 7.87
N LYS A 37 15.51 -30.10 8.17
CA LYS A 37 16.05 -31.46 8.29
C LYS A 37 15.20 -32.40 7.45
N LEU A 38 15.82 -33.09 6.49
CA LEU A 38 15.14 -34.12 5.71
C LEU A 38 14.89 -35.35 6.61
N LEU A 39 13.65 -35.84 6.60
CA LEU A 39 13.23 -37.04 7.33
C LEU A 39 13.11 -38.23 6.37
N THR A 40 12.58 -37.99 5.17
CA THR A 40 12.46 -38.97 4.09
C THR A 40 13.01 -38.35 2.81
N THR A 41 13.94 -39.05 2.15
CA THR A 41 14.57 -38.63 0.90
C THR A 41 13.96 -39.36 -0.30
N ASN A 42 13.76 -38.65 -1.40
CA ASN A 42 13.37 -39.25 -2.68
C ASN A 42 14.04 -38.48 -3.82
N THR A 43 15.30 -38.81 -4.10
CA THR A 43 16.12 -38.11 -5.10
C THR A 43 15.61 -38.28 -6.53
N ASP A 44 14.80 -39.30 -6.79
CA ASP A 44 14.19 -39.55 -8.10
C ASP A 44 12.86 -38.81 -8.28
N GLY A 45 12.37 -38.15 -7.23
CA GLY A 45 11.17 -37.34 -7.27
C GLY A 45 11.37 -36.06 -8.08
N ILE A 46 10.29 -35.54 -8.65
CA ILE A 46 10.32 -34.27 -9.38
C ILE A 46 10.46 -33.13 -8.36
N GLN A 47 11.36 -32.18 -8.61
CA GLN A 47 11.46 -30.93 -7.85
C GLN A 47 10.56 -29.85 -8.47
N ALA A 48 9.89 -29.06 -7.63
CA ALA A 48 9.07 -27.95 -8.08
C ALA A 48 9.90 -26.74 -8.53
N GLU A 49 9.48 -26.09 -9.62
CA GLU A 49 10.02 -24.82 -10.09
C GLU A 49 9.12 -23.63 -9.75
N PHE A 50 9.66 -22.40 -9.90
CA PHE A 50 8.85 -21.19 -9.75
C PHE A 50 7.69 -21.18 -10.76
N GLY A 51 6.51 -20.83 -10.26
CA GLY A 51 5.28 -20.81 -11.04
C GLY A 51 4.58 -22.16 -11.18
N GLU A 52 5.09 -23.26 -10.61
CA GLU A 52 4.38 -24.55 -10.57
C GLU A 52 3.41 -24.65 -9.39
N GLU A 53 2.29 -25.32 -9.61
CA GLU A 53 1.40 -25.71 -8.51
C GLU A 53 2.04 -26.85 -7.74
N VAL A 54 2.04 -26.79 -6.41
CA VAL A 54 2.43 -27.89 -5.54
C VAL A 54 1.28 -28.30 -4.65
N GLY A 55 1.19 -29.59 -4.35
CA GLY A 55 0.31 -30.10 -3.31
C GLY A 55 1.16 -30.63 -2.15
N VAL A 56 0.95 -30.08 -0.97
CA VAL A 56 1.66 -30.47 0.25
C VAL A 56 0.69 -30.99 1.29
N LYS A 57 1.16 -31.89 2.14
CA LYS A 57 0.57 -32.16 3.45
C LYS A 57 1.50 -31.60 4.51
N TYR A 58 0.95 -30.94 5.51
CA TYR A 58 1.77 -30.35 6.55
C TYR A 58 1.06 -30.29 7.89
N SER A 59 1.88 -30.35 8.94
CA SER A 59 1.48 -30.11 10.31
C SER A 59 2.34 -29.01 10.90
N THR A 60 1.77 -28.19 11.77
CA THR A 60 2.41 -27.01 12.36
C THR A 60 2.20 -26.95 13.86
N TRP A 61 3.26 -26.54 14.55
CA TRP A 61 3.29 -26.36 15.99
C TRP A 61 4.03 -25.07 16.35
N VAL A 62 3.65 -24.46 17.47
CA VAL A 62 4.52 -23.46 18.12
C VAL A 62 5.77 -24.18 18.62
N LEU A 63 6.96 -23.71 18.23
CA LEU A 63 8.22 -24.41 18.46
C LEU A 63 8.50 -24.62 19.95
N LYS A 64 8.35 -23.56 20.75
CA LYS A 64 8.71 -23.57 22.18
C LYS A 64 7.71 -24.33 23.05
N SER A 65 6.41 -24.15 22.81
CA SER A 65 5.36 -24.77 23.64
C SER A 65 4.92 -26.15 23.15
N GLY A 66 5.21 -26.49 21.89
CA GLY A 66 4.68 -27.68 21.23
C GLY A 66 3.16 -27.61 20.97
N GLN A 67 2.53 -26.44 21.12
CA GLN A 67 1.11 -26.27 20.87
C GLN A 67 0.80 -26.57 19.39
N LYS A 68 -0.14 -27.48 19.15
CA LYS A 68 -0.64 -27.81 17.81
C LYS A 68 -1.40 -26.63 17.22
N VAL A 69 -1.01 -26.22 16.03
CA VAL A 69 -1.66 -25.13 15.26
C VAL A 69 -2.48 -25.71 14.12
N ALA A 70 -1.90 -26.62 13.35
CA ALA A 70 -2.57 -27.37 12.29
C ALA A 70 -2.01 -28.79 12.22
N VAL A 71 -2.85 -29.79 11.95
CA VAL A 71 -2.41 -31.19 11.90
C VAL A 71 -3.00 -31.86 10.66
N ASP A 72 -2.13 -32.49 9.88
CA ASP A 72 -2.43 -33.23 8.65
C ASP A 72 -3.26 -32.43 7.63
N GLU A 73 -2.98 -31.12 7.54
CA GLU A 73 -3.62 -30.24 6.58
C GLU A 73 -3.05 -30.47 5.19
N ALA A 74 -3.92 -30.59 4.20
CA ALA A 74 -3.54 -30.66 2.80
C ALA A 74 -3.77 -29.31 2.12
N ARG A 75 -2.76 -28.80 1.41
CA ARG A 75 -2.86 -27.50 0.73
C ARG A 75 -2.25 -27.55 -0.66
N LYS A 76 -2.93 -26.85 -1.57
CA LYS A 76 -2.45 -26.58 -2.93
C LYS A 76 -2.16 -25.11 -3.05
N PHE A 77 -1.01 -24.77 -3.61
CA PHE A 77 -0.61 -23.39 -3.87
C PHE A 77 0.46 -23.38 -4.96
N ARG A 78 0.70 -22.20 -5.53
CA ARG A 78 1.69 -22.02 -6.57
C ARG A 78 2.95 -21.38 -6.02
N ILE A 79 4.13 -21.93 -6.36
CA ILE A 79 5.41 -21.40 -5.90
C ILE A 79 5.66 -20.01 -6.48
N GLY A 80 5.86 -19.03 -5.61
CA GLY A 80 6.07 -17.62 -5.93
C GLY A 80 4.80 -16.78 -5.85
N ASP A 81 3.65 -17.36 -5.51
CA ASP A 81 2.40 -16.63 -5.34
C ASP A 81 2.23 -15.99 -3.97
N GLY A 82 2.94 -16.49 -2.95
CA GLY A 82 2.82 -15.98 -1.59
C GLY A 82 1.45 -16.28 -0.96
N GLU A 83 0.84 -17.41 -1.33
CA GLU A 83 -0.48 -17.83 -0.82
C GLU A 83 -0.43 -18.54 0.54
N VAL A 84 0.77 -18.90 0.96
CA VAL A 84 1.09 -19.63 2.19
C VAL A 84 2.21 -18.91 2.93
N MET A 85 2.56 -19.42 4.11
CA MET A 85 3.68 -18.87 4.86
C MET A 85 5.00 -19.02 4.08
N PRO A 86 5.88 -17.99 4.09
CA PRO A 86 7.13 -18.01 3.33
C PRO A 86 7.99 -19.25 3.55
N ALA A 87 8.06 -19.76 4.79
CA ALA A 87 8.82 -20.97 5.10
C ALA A 87 8.27 -22.21 4.37
N LEU A 88 6.95 -22.37 4.31
CA LEU A 88 6.31 -23.51 3.64
C LEU A 88 6.54 -23.46 2.13
N GLU A 89 6.43 -22.27 1.52
CA GLU A 89 6.65 -22.09 0.08
C GLU A 89 8.11 -22.33 -0.30
N LEU A 90 9.06 -21.78 0.46
CA LEU A 90 10.48 -21.96 0.20
C LEU A 90 10.89 -23.42 0.32
N VAL A 91 10.44 -24.10 1.38
CA VAL A 91 10.80 -25.50 1.61
C VAL A 91 10.17 -26.40 0.55
N ALA A 92 8.90 -26.19 0.18
CA ALA A 92 8.27 -26.94 -0.90
C ALA A 92 9.04 -26.83 -2.23
N LYS A 93 9.61 -25.66 -2.55
CA LYS A 93 10.47 -25.47 -3.74
C LYS A 93 11.79 -26.26 -3.65
N MET A 94 12.28 -26.54 -2.45
CA MET A 94 13.54 -27.25 -2.24
C MET A 94 13.39 -28.76 -2.04
N MET A 95 12.16 -29.28 -2.13
CA MET A 95 11.84 -30.69 -1.94
C MET A 95 11.56 -31.38 -3.28
N HIS A 96 11.79 -32.69 -3.31
CA HIS A 96 11.29 -33.59 -4.35
C HIS A 96 9.98 -34.25 -3.92
N VAL A 97 9.13 -34.60 -4.89
CA VAL A 97 7.88 -35.32 -4.62
C VAL A 97 8.16 -36.60 -3.83
N GLY A 98 7.43 -36.81 -2.73
CA GLY A 98 7.59 -37.94 -1.80
C GLY A 98 8.54 -37.67 -0.65
N GLU A 99 9.28 -36.55 -0.66
CA GLU A 99 10.10 -36.16 0.48
C GLU A 99 9.26 -35.68 1.65
N VAL A 100 9.79 -35.90 2.86
CA VAL A 100 9.26 -35.37 4.11
C VAL A 100 10.39 -34.65 4.83
N CYS A 101 10.13 -33.44 5.32
CA CYS A 101 11.12 -32.70 6.11
C CYS A 101 10.49 -32.04 7.35
N GLU A 102 11.32 -31.88 8.38
CA GLU A 102 11.04 -31.01 9.51
C GLU A 102 11.66 -29.64 9.24
N VAL A 103 10.92 -28.57 9.53
CA VAL A 103 11.33 -27.19 9.36
C VAL A 103 11.16 -26.45 10.67
N ARG A 104 12.14 -25.64 11.05
CA ARG A 104 12.06 -24.72 12.19
C ARG A 104 12.30 -23.32 11.66
N CYS A 105 11.35 -22.42 11.84
CA CYS A 105 11.45 -21.07 11.28
C CYS A 105 11.09 -19.99 12.29
N ASP A 106 11.79 -18.86 12.16
CA ASP A 106 11.50 -17.61 12.84
C ASP A 106 10.11 -17.11 12.47
N ALA A 107 9.43 -16.46 13.42
CA ALA A 107 8.09 -15.92 13.24
C ALA A 107 7.92 -15.14 11.93
N ARG A 108 8.93 -14.37 11.48
CA ARG A 108 8.90 -13.57 10.25
C ARG A 108 8.67 -14.37 8.97
N PHE A 109 9.02 -15.67 8.98
CA PHE A 109 8.77 -16.58 7.86
C PHE A 109 7.51 -17.43 8.05
N ALA A 110 6.76 -17.20 9.12
CA ALA A 110 5.50 -17.83 9.46
C ALA A 110 4.39 -16.80 9.75
N TYR A 111 4.00 -16.62 11.01
CA TYR A 111 2.88 -15.75 11.43
C TYR A 111 3.29 -14.34 11.87
N GLY A 112 4.59 -14.07 11.96
CA GLY A 112 5.19 -12.77 12.25
C GLY A 112 4.77 -12.17 13.59
N ASP A 113 4.83 -10.84 13.67
CA ASP A 113 4.44 -10.07 14.85
C ASP A 113 2.90 -9.99 15.04
N VAL A 114 2.13 -10.61 14.15
CA VAL A 114 0.67 -10.67 14.26
C VAL A 114 0.22 -11.93 14.98
N GLY A 115 0.91 -13.06 14.77
CA GLY A 115 0.51 -14.36 15.30
C GLY A 115 -0.74 -14.91 14.59
N LEU A 116 -1.37 -15.91 15.21
CA LEU A 116 -2.61 -16.54 14.78
C LEU A 116 -3.43 -16.93 16.01
N GLU A 117 -4.22 -15.99 16.53
CA GLU A 117 -5.06 -16.25 17.70
C GLU A 117 -6.12 -17.35 17.43
N PRO A 118 -6.44 -18.20 18.42
CA PRO A 118 -5.81 -18.33 19.74
C PRO A 118 -4.57 -19.24 19.78
N HIS A 119 -4.05 -19.67 18.63
CA HIS A 119 -3.09 -20.79 18.53
C HIS A 119 -1.61 -20.37 18.57
N VAL A 120 -1.29 -19.18 18.07
CA VAL A 120 0.09 -18.68 17.92
C VAL A 120 0.16 -17.24 18.41
N ALA A 121 1.05 -16.95 19.35
CA ALA A 121 1.27 -15.59 19.81
C ALA A 121 2.13 -14.78 18.81
N PRO A 122 2.01 -13.44 18.80
CA PRO A 122 2.96 -12.58 18.11
C PRO A 122 4.42 -12.94 18.39
N GLY A 123 5.22 -13.16 17.34
CA GLY A 123 6.65 -13.45 17.47
C GLY A 123 7.01 -14.90 17.83
N ASP A 124 6.05 -15.82 17.89
CA ASP A 124 6.33 -17.24 18.12
C ASP A 124 7.03 -17.88 16.90
N ASP A 125 8.14 -18.58 17.18
CA ASP A 125 8.83 -19.44 16.21
C ASP A 125 8.00 -20.71 15.94
N ILE A 126 8.05 -21.23 14.72
CA ILE A 126 7.18 -22.31 14.26
C ILE A 126 7.98 -23.55 13.86
N LYS A 127 7.47 -24.71 14.27
CA LYS A 127 7.86 -26.02 13.76
C LYS A 127 6.86 -26.47 12.70
N LEU A 128 7.36 -26.93 11.56
CA LEU A 128 6.58 -27.62 10.54
C LEU A 128 7.10 -29.01 10.27
N VAL A 129 6.20 -29.92 9.92
CA VAL A 129 6.54 -31.15 9.20
C VAL A 129 5.79 -31.10 7.89
N VAL A 130 6.52 -31.20 6.78
CA VAL A 130 5.99 -31.00 5.43
C VAL A 130 6.32 -32.22 4.57
N GLU A 131 5.31 -32.74 3.88
CA GLU A 131 5.42 -33.73 2.82
C GLU A 131 5.06 -33.06 1.49
N LEU A 132 5.93 -33.18 0.49
CA LEU A 132 5.60 -32.75 -0.87
C LEU A 132 4.93 -33.90 -1.62
N CYS A 133 3.61 -33.85 -1.78
CA CYS A 133 2.84 -34.95 -2.36
C CYS A 133 2.81 -34.93 -3.89
N ARG A 134 2.85 -33.74 -4.51
CA ARG A 134 2.79 -33.59 -5.97
C ARG A 134 3.33 -32.26 -6.46
N VAL A 135 3.82 -32.27 -7.69
CA VAL A 135 4.08 -31.08 -8.52
C VAL A 135 3.12 -31.12 -9.70
N GLY A 136 2.45 -29.99 -9.93
CA GLY A 136 1.49 -29.76 -11.00
C GLY A 136 2.07 -28.89 -12.11
N LYS A 137 1.22 -28.49 -13.06
CA LYS A 137 1.66 -27.72 -14.24
C LYS A 137 1.94 -26.25 -13.91
N LYS A 138 2.85 -25.64 -14.68
CA LYS A 138 3.01 -24.18 -14.76
C LYS A 138 1.78 -23.55 -15.42
N ILE A 139 1.52 -22.29 -15.09
CA ILE A 139 0.61 -21.47 -15.91
C ILE A 139 1.34 -21.19 -17.22
N THR A 140 1.02 -21.97 -18.24
CA THR A 140 1.51 -21.78 -19.61
C THR A 140 0.38 -21.22 -20.48
N ALA A 141 0.73 -20.68 -21.64
CA ALA A 141 -0.24 -20.28 -22.67
C ALA A 141 -1.08 -21.46 -23.21
N GLU A 142 -0.74 -22.70 -22.81
CA GLU A 142 -1.45 -23.92 -23.17
C GLU A 142 -2.59 -24.26 -22.20
N MET A 143 -2.76 -23.53 -21.08
CA MET A 143 -3.90 -23.72 -20.19
C MET A 143 -5.19 -23.34 -20.93
N SER A 144 -6.17 -24.23 -20.85
CA SER A 144 -7.48 -23.97 -21.45
C SER A 144 -8.18 -22.79 -20.76
N SER A 145 -9.09 -22.13 -21.47
CA SER A 145 -9.93 -21.04 -20.93
C SER A 145 -10.61 -21.42 -19.61
N GLN A 146 -11.04 -22.68 -19.47
CA GLN A 146 -11.69 -23.18 -18.26
C GLN A 146 -10.71 -23.34 -17.10
N GLU A 147 -9.51 -23.85 -17.36
CA GLU A 147 -8.47 -23.97 -16.32
C GLU A 147 -8.03 -22.59 -15.83
N LEU A 148 -7.94 -21.58 -16.70
CA LEU A 148 -7.64 -20.20 -16.31
C LEU A 148 -8.73 -19.61 -15.39
N ILE A 149 -10.00 -19.86 -15.69
CA ILE A 149 -11.14 -19.42 -14.84
C ILE A 149 -11.09 -20.10 -13.47
N VAL A 150 -10.78 -21.40 -13.43
CA VAL A 150 -10.63 -22.15 -12.17
C VAL A 150 -9.47 -21.59 -11.35
N GLU A 151 -8.29 -21.37 -11.95
CA GLU A 151 -7.14 -20.80 -11.27
C GLU A 151 -7.44 -19.39 -10.75
N ALA A 152 -8.00 -18.51 -11.58
CA ALA A 152 -8.39 -17.15 -11.16
C ALA A 152 -9.42 -17.17 -10.02
N THR A 153 -10.34 -18.15 -10.03
CA THR A 153 -11.30 -18.36 -8.94
C THR A 153 -10.61 -18.78 -7.65
N GLN A 154 -9.62 -19.68 -7.72
CA GLN A 154 -8.83 -20.07 -6.54
C GLN A 154 -8.04 -18.88 -5.99
N LYS A 155 -7.40 -18.07 -6.84
CA LYS A 155 -6.70 -16.84 -6.40
C LYS A 155 -7.65 -15.84 -5.75
N LYS A 156 -8.86 -15.68 -6.28
CA LYS A 156 -9.93 -14.88 -5.65
C LYS A 156 -10.28 -15.41 -4.26
N GLU A 157 -10.43 -16.72 -4.09
CA GLU A 157 -10.75 -17.33 -2.80
C GLU A 157 -9.61 -17.18 -1.79
N SER A 158 -8.36 -17.38 -2.21
CA SER A 158 -7.17 -17.07 -1.40
C SER A 158 -7.15 -15.60 -0.99
N GLY A 159 -7.45 -14.67 -1.92
CA GLY A 159 -7.57 -13.24 -1.62
C GLY A 159 -8.68 -12.93 -0.61
N ASN A 160 -9.84 -13.60 -0.71
CA ASN A 160 -10.94 -13.45 0.23
C ASN A 160 -10.57 -13.90 1.65
N ARG A 161 -9.72 -14.93 1.78
CA ARG A 161 -9.20 -15.38 3.08
C ARG A 161 -8.33 -14.30 3.71
N TYR A 162 -7.33 -13.78 2.99
CA TYR A 162 -6.49 -12.68 3.49
C TYR A 162 -7.30 -11.41 3.78
N PHE A 163 -8.35 -11.14 3.02
CA PHE A 163 -9.26 -10.04 3.31
C PHE A 163 -9.95 -10.18 4.67
N LYS A 164 -10.41 -11.39 5.01
CA LYS A 164 -11.04 -11.69 6.31
C LYS A 164 -10.04 -11.56 7.46
N GLU A 165 -8.80 -11.95 7.23
CA GLU A 165 -7.67 -11.79 8.15
C GLU A 165 -7.17 -10.33 8.26
N LYS A 166 -7.80 -9.39 7.54
CA LYS A 166 -7.42 -7.97 7.45
C LYS A 166 -6.04 -7.71 6.85
N ASN A 167 -5.42 -8.73 6.25
CA ASN A 167 -4.20 -8.57 5.46
C ASN A 167 -4.54 -8.08 4.05
N TYR A 168 -4.87 -6.80 3.96
CA TYR A 168 -5.37 -6.18 2.73
C TYR A 168 -4.32 -6.12 1.62
N GLU A 169 -3.03 -6.04 1.97
CA GLU A 169 -1.95 -6.00 0.97
C GLU A 169 -1.81 -7.34 0.23
N GLN A 170 -1.85 -8.46 0.95
CA GLN A 170 -1.79 -9.79 0.33
C GLN A 170 -3.07 -10.08 -0.46
N ALA A 171 -4.24 -9.67 0.06
CA ALA A 171 -5.49 -9.74 -0.69
C ALA A 171 -5.40 -8.99 -2.02
N ALA A 172 -4.86 -7.77 -2.03
CA ALA A 172 -4.66 -6.98 -3.25
C ALA A 172 -3.79 -7.71 -4.28
N LYS A 173 -2.64 -8.27 -3.83
CA LYS A 173 -1.71 -9.00 -4.71
C LYS A 173 -2.40 -10.19 -5.38
N LEU A 174 -3.16 -10.97 -4.63
CA LEU A 174 -3.85 -12.15 -5.16
C LEU A 174 -4.98 -11.80 -6.12
N TYR A 175 -5.77 -10.76 -5.82
CA TYR A 175 -6.78 -10.29 -6.76
C TYR A 175 -6.15 -9.75 -8.05
N LYS A 176 -5.02 -9.04 -7.96
CA LYS A 176 -4.28 -8.57 -9.14
C LYS A 176 -3.74 -9.73 -9.97
N ARG A 177 -3.21 -10.77 -9.34
CA ARG A 177 -2.79 -12.01 -10.04
C ARG A 177 -3.99 -12.67 -10.73
N ALA A 178 -5.14 -12.77 -10.06
CA ALA A 178 -6.36 -13.33 -10.64
C ALA A 178 -6.81 -12.54 -11.90
N LEU A 179 -6.77 -11.21 -11.86
CA LEU A 179 -7.08 -10.36 -13.02
C LEU A 179 -6.10 -10.58 -14.18
N LYS A 180 -4.79 -10.68 -13.90
CA LYS A 180 -3.77 -10.94 -14.92
C LYS A 180 -3.99 -12.28 -15.66
N LEU A 181 -4.49 -13.29 -14.96
CA LEU A 181 -4.85 -14.57 -15.59
C LEU A 181 -6.02 -14.40 -16.57
N LEU A 182 -7.00 -13.57 -16.22
CA LEU A 182 -8.16 -13.29 -17.06
C LEU A 182 -7.83 -12.34 -18.22
N GLU A 183 -6.78 -11.51 -18.14
CA GLU A 183 -6.28 -10.73 -19.28
C GLU A 183 -5.69 -11.62 -20.38
N THR A 184 -5.15 -12.78 -20.01
CA THR A 184 -4.55 -13.76 -20.95
C THR A 184 -5.61 -14.65 -21.62
N TRP A 185 -6.88 -14.48 -21.25
CA TRP A 185 -7.97 -15.32 -21.72
C TRP A 185 -8.35 -15.05 -23.18
N GLU A 186 -8.34 -16.09 -24.01
CA GLU A 186 -8.91 -16.04 -25.37
C GLU A 186 -10.44 -16.12 -25.31
N HIS A 187 -11.09 -15.26 -26.11
CA HIS A 187 -12.53 -15.02 -26.06
C HIS A 187 -13.33 -16.19 -26.66
N SER A 188 -13.51 -17.24 -25.87
CA SER A 188 -14.48 -18.30 -26.17
C SER A 188 -15.89 -17.85 -25.76
N GLU A 189 -16.84 -17.84 -26.70
CA GLU A 189 -18.23 -17.44 -26.44
C GLU A 189 -18.89 -18.24 -25.31
N LYS A 190 -18.52 -19.52 -25.16
CA LYS A 190 -19.13 -20.44 -24.20
C LYS A 190 -18.86 -20.07 -22.74
N ASP A 191 -17.67 -19.55 -22.46
CA ASP A 191 -17.22 -19.24 -21.09
C ASP A 191 -17.24 -17.73 -20.78
N ALA A 192 -17.59 -16.89 -21.76
CA ALA A 192 -17.60 -15.43 -21.65
C ALA A 192 -18.49 -14.93 -20.49
N ALA A 193 -19.64 -15.56 -20.25
CA ALA A 193 -20.54 -15.20 -19.16
C ALA A 193 -19.90 -15.46 -17.78
N GLN A 194 -19.26 -16.62 -17.60
CA GLN A 194 -18.59 -16.99 -16.35
C GLN A 194 -17.38 -16.09 -16.09
N CYS A 195 -16.59 -15.81 -17.14
CA CYS A 195 -15.47 -14.88 -17.06
C CYS A 195 -15.95 -13.47 -16.67
N LYS A 196 -17.02 -12.97 -17.30
CA LYS A 196 -17.62 -11.67 -16.96
C LYS A 196 -18.07 -11.60 -15.51
N GLU A 197 -18.77 -12.63 -15.01
CA GLU A 197 -19.20 -12.69 -13.61
C GLU A 197 -18.00 -12.68 -12.65
N LEU A 198 -16.94 -13.42 -12.99
CA LEU A 198 -15.71 -13.47 -12.21
C LEU A 198 -14.97 -12.12 -12.21
N LEU A 199 -14.89 -11.43 -13.35
CA LEU A 199 -14.32 -10.08 -13.48
C LEU A 199 -15.08 -9.08 -12.61
N ILE A 200 -16.42 -9.11 -12.63
CA ILE A 200 -17.26 -8.25 -11.79
C ILE A 200 -17.01 -8.54 -10.30
N ALA A 201 -16.91 -9.82 -9.92
CA ALA A 201 -16.63 -10.20 -8.53
C ALA A 201 -15.23 -9.74 -8.09
N LEU A 202 -14.21 -9.92 -8.93
CA LEU A 202 -12.84 -9.48 -8.67
C LEU A 202 -12.74 -7.96 -8.58
N GLY A 203 -13.32 -7.22 -9.52
CA GLY A 203 -13.32 -5.75 -9.49
C GLY A 203 -13.98 -5.18 -8.23
N ASN A 204 -15.09 -5.78 -7.77
CA ASN A 204 -15.72 -5.42 -6.51
C ASN A 204 -14.82 -5.66 -5.29
N ASN A 205 -14.08 -6.78 -5.29
CA ASN A 205 -13.15 -7.12 -4.24
C ASN A 205 -11.91 -6.21 -4.23
N VAL A 206 -11.36 -5.90 -5.41
CA VAL A 206 -10.24 -4.97 -5.59
C VAL A 206 -10.62 -3.57 -5.11
N GLY A 207 -11.76 -3.04 -5.55
CA GLY A 207 -12.24 -1.73 -5.08
C GLY A 207 -12.48 -1.68 -3.57
N ASN A 208 -12.91 -2.79 -2.96
CA ASN A 208 -13.04 -2.90 -1.51
C ASN A 208 -11.67 -2.90 -0.80
N VAL A 209 -10.70 -3.68 -1.29
CA VAL A 209 -9.35 -3.73 -0.73
C VAL A 209 -8.65 -2.38 -0.84
N GLN A 210 -8.67 -1.75 -2.01
CA GLN A 210 -8.07 -0.45 -2.23
C GLN A 210 -8.70 0.62 -1.32
N HIS A 211 -10.02 0.58 -1.11
CA HIS A 211 -10.68 1.45 -0.14
C HIS A 211 -10.17 1.22 1.29
N LYS A 212 -9.98 -0.05 1.70
CA LYS A 212 -9.39 -0.37 3.01
C LYS A 212 -7.95 0.11 3.15
N LEU A 213 -7.20 0.11 2.06
CA LEU A 213 -5.84 0.66 1.96
C LEU A 213 -5.82 2.19 1.78
N LYS A 214 -6.97 2.88 1.82
CA LYS A 214 -7.12 4.33 1.60
C LYS A 214 -6.62 4.82 0.22
N GLN A 215 -6.53 3.93 -0.75
CA GLN A 215 -6.22 4.22 -2.15
C GLN A 215 -7.50 4.66 -2.86
N TYR A 216 -8.00 5.85 -2.50
CA TYR A 216 -9.35 6.29 -2.87
C TYR A 216 -9.52 6.48 -4.38
N LYS A 217 -8.48 6.98 -5.08
CA LYS A 217 -8.53 7.22 -6.52
C LYS A 217 -8.65 5.91 -7.29
N GLU A 218 -7.80 4.95 -6.95
CA GLU A 218 -7.75 3.62 -7.52
C GLU A 218 -9.04 2.84 -7.22
N ALA A 219 -9.49 2.87 -5.96
CA ALA A 219 -10.73 2.22 -5.54
C ALA A 219 -11.96 2.74 -6.29
N ARG A 220 -12.00 4.06 -6.55
CA ARG A 220 -13.08 4.68 -7.33
C ARG A 220 -13.03 4.22 -8.78
N GLN A 221 -11.85 4.23 -9.39
CA GLN A 221 -11.64 3.78 -10.77
C GLN A 221 -12.05 2.32 -10.95
N SER A 222 -11.57 1.41 -10.10
CA SER A 222 -11.95 -0.02 -10.16
C SER A 222 -13.45 -0.24 -9.94
N SER A 223 -14.11 0.58 -9.12
CA SER A 223 -15.57 0.50 -8.95
C SER A 223 -16.34 1.02 -10.18
N LEU A 224 -15.81 2.04 -10.87
CA LEU A 224 -16.38 2.53 -12.13
C LEU A 224 -16.24 1.51 -13.26
N GLU A 225 -15.10 0.82 -13.35
CA GLU A 225 -14.88 -0.27 -14.30
C GLU A 225 -15.89 -1.42 -14.10
N VAL A 226 -16.19 -1.77 -12.85
CA VAL A 226 -17.26 -2.73 -12.54
C VAL A 226 -18.62 -2.24 -13.05
N LEU A 227 -18.93 -0.95 -12.92
CA LEU A 227 -20.20 -0.38 -13.42
C LEU A 227 -20.26 -0.31 -14.95
N GLN A 228 -19.12 -0.25 -15.64
CA GLN A 228 -19.09 -0.39 -17.11
C GLN A 228 -19.47 -1.80 -17.54
N LEU A 229 -19.05 -2.83 -16.78
CA LEU A 229 -19.40 -4.23 -17.05
C LEU A 229 -20.83 -4.58 -16.61
N ASP A 230 -21.25 -4.07 -15.45
CA ASP A 230 -22.56 -4.24 -14.82
C ASP A 230 -23.06 -2.92 -14.25
N GLY A 231 -23.81 -2.17 -15.07
CA GLY A 231 -24.38 -0.89 -14.68
C GLY A 231 -25.39 -0.95 -13.54
N LYS A 232 -25.83 -2.14 -13.12
CA LYS A 232 -26.74 -2.34 -11.99
C LYS A 232 -26.03 -2.84 -10.72
N ASN A 233 -24.70 -2.82 -10.69
CA ASN A 233 -23.94 -3.35 -9.57
C ASN A 233 -24.04 -2.48 -8.31
N VAL A 234 -24.89 -2.89 -7.36
CA VAL A 234 -25.11 -2.16 -6.11
C VAL A 234 -23.85 -2.09 -5.23
N LYS A 235 -22.98 -3.12 -5.26
CA LYS A 235 -21.74 -3.14 -4.46
C LYS A 235 -20.75 -2.08 -4.94
N ALA A 236 -20.60 -1.91 -6.25
CA ALA A 236 -19.75 -0.88 -6.83
C ALA A 236 -20.30 0.54 -6.58
N MET A 237 -21.62 0.76 -6.76
CA MET A 237 -22.25 2.05 -6.42
C MET A 237 -22.09 2.39 -4.93
N TYR A 238 -22.28 1.41 -4.06
CA TYR A 238 -22.06 1.57 -2.62
C TYR A 238 -20.60 1.92 -2.31
N ARG A 239 -19.64 1.27 -2.98
CA ARG A 239 -18.21 1.55 -2.80
C ARG A 239 -17.85 2.98 -3.20
N ILE A 240 -18.32 3.46 -4.34
CA ILE A 240 -18.11 4.85 -4.79
C ILE A 240 -18.73 5.81 -3.78
N GLY A 241 -19.96 5.56 -3.34
CA GLY A 241 -20.62 6.39 -2.32
C GLY A 241 -19.86 6.44 -1.00
N GLN A 242 -19.25 5.32 -0.59
CA GLN A 242 -18.42 5.26 0.61
C GLN A 242 -17.12 6.07 0.46
N ILE A 243 -16.44 5.94 -0.69
CA ILE A 243 -15.23 6.69 -1.01
C ILE A 243 -15.51 8.20 -1.07
N ALA A 244 -16.56 8.61 -1.80
CA ALA A 244 -16.96 10.01 -1.91
C ALA A 244 -17.33 10.60 -0.53
N LEU A 245 -17.96 9.82 0.35
CA LEU A 245 -18.22 10.26 1.73
C LEU A 245 -16.95 10.44 2.57
N ASP A 246 -15.91 9.63 2.33
CA ASP A 246 -14.61 9.76 2.99
C ASP A 246 -13.84 10.99 2.45
N GLN A 247 -14.08 11.38 1.20
CA GLN A 247 -13.50 12.57 0.55
C GLN A 247 -14.33 13.86 0.74
N ASN A 248 -15.43 13.81 1.49
CA ASN A 248 -16.41 14.90 1.68
C ASN A 248 -17.12 15.37 0.40
N GLU A 249 -17.16 14.52 -0.63
CA GLU A 249 -17.88 14.73 -1.90
C GLU A 249 -19.34 14.30 -1.75
N PHE A 250 -20.12 15.02 -0.94
CA PHE A 250 -21.45 14.57 -0.52
C PHE A 250 -22.48 14.45 -1.65
N ASP A 251 -22.38 15.29 -2.68
CA ASP A 251 -23.38 15.32 -3.75
C ASP A 251 -23.21 14.09 -4.66
N GLU A 252 -21.97 13.73 -5.00
CA GLU A 252 -21.66 12.49 -5.69
C GLU A 252 -22.05 11.27 -4.85
N ALA A 253 -21.69 11.25 -3.57
CA ALA A 253 -22.07 10.17 -2.68
C ALA A 253 -23.60 9.98 -2.63
N ASN A 254 -24.37 11.06 -2.56
CA ASN A 254 -25.84 11.00 -2.56
C ASN A 254 -26.39 10.50 -3.91
N MET A 255 -25.78 10.88 -5.03
CA MET A 255 -26.17 10.39 -6.37
C MET A 255 -26.04 8.88 -6.47
N PHE A 256 -24.85 8.31 -6.20
CA PHE A 256 -24.61 6.87 -6.33
C PHE A 256 -25.41 6.04 -5.31
N LEU A 257 -25.54 6.51 -4.07
CA LEU A 257 -26.30 5.78 -3.05
C LEU A 257 -27.82 5.78 -3.32
N ARG A 258 -28.35 6.80 -3.99
CA ARG A 258 -29.75 6.80 -4.43
C ARG A 258 -29.99 5.84 -5.57
N LYS A 259 -29.10 5.83 -6.59
CA LYS A 259 -29.13 4.83 -7.67
C LYS A 259 -29.06 3.40 -7.11
N ALA A 260 -28.22 3.17 -6.11
CA ALA A 260 -28.14 1.89 -5.42
C ALA A 260 -29.48 1.48 -4.74
N LEU A 261 -30.21 2.42 -4.13
CA LEU A 261 -31.52 2.16 -3.54
C LEU A 261 -32.67 2.07 -4.56
N GLU A 262 -32.53 2.65 -5.74
CA GLU A 262 -33.48 2.42 -6.84
C GLU A 262 -33.45 0.96 -7.29
N ILE A 263 -32.27 0.33 -7.26
CA ILE A 263 -32.08 -1.09 -7.62
C ILE A 263 -32.43 -2.01 -6.45
N GLU A 264 -31.88 -1.73 -5.25
CA GLU A 264 -32.16 -2.51 -4.03
C GLU A 264 -32.75 -1.64 -2.91
N PRO A 265 -34.07 -1.37 -2.92
CA PRO A 265 -34.70 -0.47 -1.97
C PRO A 265 -34.52 -0.88 -0.51
N LYS A 266 -34.43 -2.19 -0.22
CA LYS A 266 -34.33 -2.75 1.14
C LYS A 266 -32.88 -2.89 1.64
N ASN A 267 -31.88 -2.40 0.90
CA ASN A 267 -30.48 -2.54 1.30
C ASN A 267 -30.15 -1.71 2.55
N ALA A 268 -29.99 -2.38 3.70
CA ALA A 268 -29.76 -1.73 4.99
C ALA A 268 -28.43 -0.95 5.04
N LYS A 269 -27.37 -1.47 4.39
CA LYS A 269 -26.05 -0.84 4.39
C LYS A 269 -26.07 0.50 3.64
N VAL A 270 -26.70 0.53 2.47
CA VAL A 270 -26.83 1.76 1.67
C VAL A 270 -27.67 2.81 2.41
N ARG A 271 -28.79 2.40 3.04
CA ARG A 271 -29.61 3.30 3.87
C ARG A 271 -28.83 3.89 5.05
N GLN A 272 -28.06 3.05 5.75
CA GLN A 272 -27.22 3.51 6.86
C GLN A 272 -26.17 4.52 6.39
N LEU A 273 -25.55 4.27 5.24
CA LEU A 273 -24.55 5.17 4.67
C LEU A 273 -25.15 6.52 4.25
N LEU A 274 -26.39 6.55 3.73
CA LEU A 274 -27.12 7.79 3.47
C LEU A 274 -27.43 8.58 4.76
N VAL A 275 -27.74 7.90 5.86
CA VAL A 275 -27.93 8.56 7.16
C VAL A 275 -26.62 9.19 7.63
N GLN A 276 -25.50 8.47 7.50
CA GLN A 276 -24.17 9.00 7.82
C GLN A 276 -23.80 10.19 6.94
N LEU A 277 -24.12 10.14 5.64
CA LEU A 277 -23.93 11.24 4.69
C LEU A 277 -24.67 12.50 5.13
N LYS A 278 -25.96 12.38 5.46
CA LYS A 278 -26.77 13.52 5.94
C LYS A 278 -26.20 14.12 7.21
N LYS A 279 -25.73 13.27 8.15
CA LYS A 279 -25.09 13.71 9.39
C LYS A 279 -23.79 14.48 9.10
N LYS A 280 -22.84 13.88 8.38
CA LYS A 280 -21.56 14.54 8.01
C LYS A 280 -21.78 15.86 7.26
N LYS A 281 -22.71 15.90 6.30
CA LYS A 281 -23.05 17.12 5.56
C LYS A 281 -23.59 18.22 6.47
N ARG A 282 -24.44 17.88 7.45
CA ARG A 282 -24.94 18.83 8.46
C ARG A 282 -23.82 19.34 9.37
N ASP A 283 -22.96 18.44 9.84
CA ASP A 283 -21.85 18.75 10.74
C ASP A 283 -20.83 19.67 10.05
N GLN A 284 -20.48 19.39 8.79
CA GLN A 284 -19.61 20.26 7.99
C GLN A 284 -20.22 21.65 7.80
N LYS A 285 -21.50 21.74 7.42
CA LYS A 285 -22.18 23.03 7.27
C LYS A 285 -22.23 23.81 8.58
N ALA A 286 -22.37 23.13 9.72
CA ALA A 286 -22.34 23.76 11.04
C ALA A 286 -20.93 24.26 11.40
N LEU A 287 -19.88 23.51 11.04
CA LEU A 287 -18.48 23.89 11.24
C LEU A 287 -18.13 25.11 10.39
N GLU A 288 -18.48 25.10 9.10
CA GLU A 288 -18.29 26.24 8.19
C GLU A 288 -18.96 27.50 8.74
N ARG A 289 -20.23 27.41 9.17
CA ARG A 289 -20.94 28.55 9.80
C ARG A 289 -20.22 29.10 11.02
N LYS A 290 -19.70 28.24 11.90
CA LYS A 290 -18.93 28.65 13.08
C LYS A 290 -17.61 29.33 12.69
N LEU A 291 -16.94 28.81 11.65
CA LEU A 291 -15.70 29.39 11.13
C LEU A 291 -15.95 30.79 10.54
N TYR A 292 -16.98 30.94 9.69
CA TYR A 292 -17.39 32.24 9.14
C TYR A 292 -17.79 33.25 10.23
N ALA A 293 -18.50 32.82 11.28
CA ALA A 293 -18.87 33.69 12.39
C ALA A 293 -17.64 34.22 13.16
N LYS A 294 -16.59 33.40 13.34
CA LYS A 294 -15.34 33.83 13.99
C LYS A 294 -14.51 34.76 13.10
N LEU A 295 -14.40 34.47 11.81
CA LEU A 295 -13.70 35.32 10.83
C LEU A 295 -14.41 36.67 10.64
N GLY A 296 -15.74 36.67 10.60
CA GLY A 296 -16.54 37.90 10.50
C GLY A 296 -16.51 38.76 11.77
N GLY A 297 -16.26 38.17 12.94
CA GLY A 297 -16.17 38.87 14.22
C GLY A 297 -14.86 39.65 14.41
N ASN A 298 -13.75 39.21 13.82
CA ASN A 298 -12.44 39.88 13.97
C ASN A 298 -12.25 41.10 13.04
N ASN A 299 -12.98 41.17 11.92
CA ASN A 299 -12.85 42.28 10.96
C ASN A 299 -13.48 43.61 11.43
N ALA A 300 -14.26 43.61 12.51
CA ALA A 300 -14.81 44.83 13.10
C ALA A 300 -13.74 45.67 13.82
N ALA A 301 -12.63 45.05 14.26
CA ALA A 301 -11.51 45.76 14.88
C ALA A 301 -10.50 46.27 13.84
N GLU A 302 -10.22 45.52 12.76
CA GLU A 302 -9.28 45.93 11.69
C GLU A 302 -9.84 47.01 10.75
N THR A 303 -11.16 47.14 10.63
CA THR A 303 -11.80 48.18 9.80
C THR A 303 -11.60 49.60 10.36
N ALA A 304 -11.32 49.74 11.66
CA ALA A 304 -11.02 51.03 12.28
C ALA A 304 -9.57 51.51 12.03
N GLU A 305 -8.60 50.59 11.87
CA GLU A 305 -7.21 50.95 11.56
C GLU A 305 -6.97 51.15 10.06
N THR A 306 -7.62 50.35 9.20
CA THR A 306 -7.53 50.50 7.74
C THR A 306 -8.08 51.84 7.24
N GLY A 307 -9.10 52.42 7.91
CA GLY A 307 -9.59 53.77 7.61
C GLY A 307 -8.56 54.87 7.90
N LYS A 308 -7.72 54.71 8.94
CA LYS A 308 -6.64 55.65 9.27
C LYS A 308 -5.49 55.54 8.27
N ILE A 309 -5.15 54.33 7.84
CA ILE A 309 -4.11 54.07 6.83
C ILE A 309 -4.55 54.61 5.46
N ALA A 310 -5.82 54.42 5.07
CA ALA A 310 -6.38 54.98 3.84
C ALA A 310 -6.37 56.52 3.84
N ALA A 311 -6.66 57.16 4.98
CA ALA A 311 -6.57 58.62 5.15
C ALA A 311 -5.13 59.15 5.15
N LEU A 312 -4.14 58.34 5.55
CA LEU A 312 -2.72 58.69 5.48
C LEU A 312 -2.19 58.56 4.05
N LEU A 313 -2.59 57.50 3.34
CA LEU A 313 -2.24 57.25 1.94
C LEU A 313 -2.82 58.31 0.99
N SER A 314 -4.01 58.85 1.28
CA SER A 314 -4.58 59.94 0.47
C SER A 314 -3.79 61.25 0.62
N LYS A 315 -3.24 61.53 1.82
CA LYS A 315 -2.34 62.68 2.04
C LYS A 315 -0.98 62.50 1.37
N ILE A 316 -0.44 61.28 1.35
CA ILE A 316 0.80 60.95 0.63
C ILE A 316 0.62 61.12 -0.89
N ARG A 317 -0.55 60.74 -1.43
CA ARG A 317 -0.86 60.88 -2.87
C ARG A 317 -0.99 62.32 -3.35
N GLN A 318 -1.31 63.26 -2.46
CA GLN A 318 -1.44 64.70 -2.79
C GLN A 318 -0.11 65.46 -2.77
N ASN A 319 0.97 64.85 -2.28
CA ASN A 319 2.28 65.48 -2.22
C ASN A 319 3.30 64.71 -3.09
N PRO A 320 3.67 65.23 -4.28
CA PRO A 320 4.55 64.53 -5.22
C PRO A 320 5.95 64.30 -4.65
N ALA A 321 6.42 65.12 -3.70
CA ALA A 321 7.73 64.94 -3.05
C ALA A 321 7.76 63.70 -2.15
N ILE A 322 6.66 63.40 -1.45
CA ILE A 322 6.56 62.22 -0.57
C ILE A 322 6.42 60.96 -1.43
N LEU A 323 5.67 61.04 -2.53
CA LEU A 323 5.56 59.92 -3.47
C LEU A 323 6.90 59.55 -4.10
N ALA A 324 7.71 60.55 -4.49
CA ALA A 324 9.06 60.33 -5.02
C ALA A 324 9.98 59.65 -3.99
N ALA A 325 9.94 60.08 -2.72
CA ALA A 325 10.72 59.50 -1.63
C ALA A 325 10.32 58.06 -1.29
N VAL A 326 9.02 57.75 -1.34
CA VAL A 326 8.53 56.38 -1.09
C VAL A 326 8.93 55.45 -2.23
N VAL A 327 8.86 55.92 -3.48
CA VAL A 327 9.27 55.14 -4.66
C VAL A 327 10.78 54.86 -4.64
N THR A 328 11.62 55.83 -4.28
CA THR A 328 13.08 55.60 -4.17
C THR A 328 13.43 54.59 -3.07
N VAL A 329 12.74 54.62 -1.93
CA VAL A 329 12.94 53.63 -0.86
C VAL A 329 12.48 52.24 -1.29
N ILE A 330 11.34 52.12 -1.98
CA ILE A 330 10.86 50.84 -2.51
C ILE A 330 11.84 50.28 -3.56
N ILE A 331 12.35 51.13 -4.47
CA ILE A 331 13.35 50.71 -5.45
C ILE A 331 14.66 50.29 -4.77
N ALA A 332 15.10 51.00 -3.72
CA ALA A 332 16.30 50.64 -2.96
C ALA A 332 16.13 49.30 -2.23
N ILE A 333 14.96 49.04 -1.64
CA ILE A 333 14.63 47.76 -1.00
C ILE A 333 14.56 46.64 -2.04
N LEU A 334 13.92 46.88 -3.19
CA LEU A 334 13.87 45.91 -4.28
C LEU A 334 15.26 45.63 -4.83
N MET A 335 16.10 46.64 -5.03
CA MET A 335 17.50 46.44 -5.43
C MET A 335 18.28 45.64 -4.38
N TYR A 336 18.12 45.94 -3.09
CA TYR A 336 18.77 45.19 -2.02
C TYR A 336 18.32 43.72 -1.96
N VAL A 337 17.04 43.44 -2.21
CA VAL A 337 16.48 42.09 -2.18
C VAL A 337 16.81 41.29 -3.44
N TYR A 338 16.83 41.92 -4.63
CA TYR A 338 17.00 41.21 -5.91
C TYR A 338 18.44 41.14 -6.41
N VAL A 339 19.29 42.12 -6.07
CA VAL A 339 20.66 42.17 -6.61
C VAL A 339 21.64 41.40 -5.72
N GLY A 340 21.28 41.06 -4.47
CA GLY A 340 22.18 40.37 -3.55
C GLY A 340 23.38 41.26 -3.17
N LYS A 341 24.00 41.00 -2.01
CA LYS A 341 25.16 41.78 -1.55
C LYS A 341 26.26 41.78 -2.63
N PRO A 342 26.89 42.92 -2.97
CA PRO A 342 28.09 42.89 -3.79
C PRO A 342 29.17 42.09 -3.05
N ASN A 343 29.68 41.04 -3.68
CA ASN A 343 30.87 40.33 -3.24
C ASN A 343 32.05 41.30 -3.32
N TYR A 344 32.52 41.80 -2.18
CA TYR A 344 33.85 42.39 -2.10
C TYR A 344 34.82 41.23 -1.81
N GLU A 345 35.36 40.63 -2.87
CA GLU A 345 36.54 39.76 -2.76
C GLU A 345 37.72 40.65 -2.38
N ILE A 346 38.25 40.43 -1.17
CA ILE A 346 39.57 40.91 -0.77
C ILE A 346 40.55 39.94 -1.43
N SER A 347 41.18 40.38 -2.52
CA SER A 347 42.36 39.72 -3.07
C SER A 347 43.59 40.16 -2.28
N ASP A 348 44.17 39.22 -1.52
CA ASP A 348 45.52 39.34 -0.98
C ASP A 348 46.57 39.14 -2.09
N GLU A 349 47.68 39.88 -1.93
CA GLU A 349 49.00 39.83 -2.59
C GLU A 349 49.26 40.62 -3.90
N PRO A 350 50.52 41.06 -4.15
CA PRO A 350 51.45 41.70 -3.23
C PRO A 350 52.06 42.99 -3.81
N ILE A 351 52.68 43.78 -2.94
CA ILE A 351 53.45 44.99 -3.28
C ILE A 351 54.70 44.57 -4.06
N ILE A 352 54.84 45.04 -5.31
CA ILE A 352 56.12 45.10 -6.02
C ILE A 352 56.41 46.55 -6.40
N ALA A 353 57.60 46.97 -5.99
CA ALA A 353 58.15 48.30 -6.12
C ALA A 353 58.56 48.64 -7.56
N ALA A 354 58.44 49.92 -7.87
CA ALA A 354 59.26 50.75 -8.76
C ALA A 354 60.18 50.08 -9.80
N SER A 355 59.98 50.48 -11.06
CA SER A 355 61.09 50.97 -11.90
C SER A 355 60.56 51.91 -12.97
N ASN A 356 61.31 52.99 -13.17
CA ASN A 356 61.16 53.98 -14.22
C ASN A 356 61.30 53.37 -15.62
N ASP A 357 60.80 54.09 -16.62
CA ASP A 357 61.44 54.46 -17.90
C ASP A 357 60.28 54.97 -18.81
N ASP A 358 60.16 56.28 -19.03
CA ASP A 358 60.74 57.00 -20.18
C ASP A 358 60.66 56.19 -21.48
N ASP A 359 59.71 56.51 -22.36
CA ASP A 359 60.08 57.16 -23.63
C ASP A 359 58.86 57.45 -24.52
N THR A 360 58.99 58.61 -25.15
CA THR A 360 58.27 59.18 -26.29
C THR A 360 58.12 58.25 -27.49
N ASP A 361 56.95 58.31 -28.14
CA ASP A 361 56.81 58.86 -29.51
C ASP A 361 55.34 59.19 -29.83
#